data_AF-A0A946N039-F1
#
_entry.id   AF-A0A946N039-F1
#
_cell.length_a   1.000
_cell.length_b   1.000
_cell.length_c   1.000
_cell.angle_alpha   90.00
_cell.angle_beta   90.00
_cell.angle_gamma   90.00
#
_symmetry.space_group_name_H-M   'P 1'
#
loop_
_entity.id
_entity.type
_entity.pdbx_description
1 polymer ?
#
loop_
_entity_poly.entity_id
_entity_poly.type
_entity_poly.pdbx_seq_one_letter_code
_entity_poly.pdbx_strand_id
1 'polypeptide(L)'
;MTEYSFDLGPYSRRVTTTSETCQLWFDRGFNWLFGFNHEEAAVCFKNAIAADPGCAMAHWGVAYAIGPNYNKSWKHFDEAEMPEMLSQARAALVLARKTAAHASGVEQALVAALSERFQ
;
A
#
# COMPACT_ATOMS: atom_id res chain seq x y z
N MET A 1 16.38 13.67 1.56
CA MET A 1 15.44 13.36 0.47
C MET A 1 14.36 14.43 0.48
N THR A 2 14.59 15.59 -0.15
CA THR A 2 13.74 16.77 0.11
C THR A 2 13.23 17.50 -1.13
N GLU A 3 13.26 16.88 -2.30
CA GLU A 3 12.38 17.30 -3.39
C GLU A 3 11.69 16.07 -3.97
N TYR A 4 10.38 16.01 -3.75
CA TYR A 4 9.50 15.14 -4.51
C TYR A 4 8.98 15.99 -5.66
N SER A 5 9.52 15.79 -6.86
CA SER A 5 9.35 16.71 -7.98
C SER A 5 7.98 16.66 -8.66
N PHE A 6 7.08 15.78 -8.20
CA PHE A 6 5.76 15.57 -8.79
C PHE A 6 4.67 16.18 -7.91
N ASP A 7 3.91 17.10 -8.49
CA ASP A 7 2.63 17.53 -7.94
C ASP A 7 1.55 16.52 -8.34
N LEU A 8 1.08 15.75 -7.35
CA LEU A 8 0.05 14.72 -7.52
C LEU A 8 -1.36 15.23 -7.17
N GLY A 9 -1.48 16.53 -6.90
CA GLY A 9 -2.71 17.13 -6.38
C GLY A 9 -2.91 16.92 -4.88
N PRO A 10 -3.99 17.51 -4.33
CA PRO A 10 -4.18 17.65 -2.89
C PRO A 10 -4.96 16.51 -2.25
N TYR A 11 -5.33 15.47 -3.02
CA TYR A 11 -6.13 14.39 -2.46
C TYR A 11 -5.36 13.71 -1.33
N SER A 12 -6.05 13.53 -0.21
CA SER A 12 -5.53 12.89 0.98
C SER A 12 -6.59 11.95 1.53
N ARG A 13 -6.12 10.83 2.06
CA ARG A 13 -6.93 9.93 2.86
C ARG A 13 -6.24 9.76 4.20
N ARG A 14 -6.83 10.35 5.23
CA ARG A 14 -6.31 10.22 6.59
C ARG A 14 -6.27 8.75 7.01
N VAL A 15 -5.12 8.31 7.51
CA VAL A 15 -4.89 6.97 8.07
C VAL A 15 -4.47 7.08 9.53
N THR A 16 -4.58 5.96 10.26
CA THR A 16 -4.15 5.93 11.66
C THR A 16 -2.63 5.93 11.76
N THR A 17 -2.05 7.12 11.90
CA THR A 17 -0.64 7.37 12.19
C THR A 17 -0.49 8.70 12.92
N THR A 18 0.55 8.84 13.72
CA THR A 18 0.97 10.13 14.32
C THR A 18 2.12 10.78 13.53
N SER A 19 2.66 10.09 12.53
CA SER A 19 3.76 10.57 11.71
C SER A 19 3.23 11.34 10.50
N GLU A 20 3.42 12.66 10.50
CA GLU A 20 3.07 13.51 9.35
C GLU A 20 3.81 13.07 8.07
N THR A 21 5.05 12.61 8.21
CA THR A 21 5.84 12.04 7.11
C THR A 21 5.21 10.76 6.58
N CYS A 22 4.67 9.90 7.44
CA CYS A 22 3.95 8.70 7.01
C CYS A 22 2.68 9.08 6.23
N GLN A 23 1.87 10.01 6.76
CA GLN A 23 0.65 10.48 6.10
C GLN A 23 0.96 11.06 4.71
N LEU A 24 2.00 11.90 4.61
CA LEU A 24 2.44 12.49 3.35
C LEU A 24 2.82 11.43 2.31
N TRP A 25 3.62 10.44 2.69
CA TRP A 25 4.02 9.37 1.78
C TRP A 25 2.87 8.42 1.43
N PHE A 26 1.96 8.18 2.38
CA PHE A 26 0.75 7.40 2.11
C PHE A 26 -0.12 8.10 1.07
N ASP A 27 -0.37 9.40 1.22
CA ASP A 27 -1.18 10.18 0.27
C ASP A 27 -0.56 10.21 -1.12
N ARG A 28 0.77 10.38 -1.23
CA ARG A 28 1.49 10.26 -2.51
C ARG A 28 1.31 8.89 -3.15
N GLY A 29 1.44 7.82 -2.36
CA GLY A 29 1.23 6.45 -2.85
C GLY A 29 -0.19 6.23 -3.34
N PHE A 30 -1.17 6.76 -2.62
CA PHE A 30 -2.59 6.67 -2.99
C PHE A 30 -2.90 7.44 -4.29
N ASN A 31 -2.30 8.62 -4.46
CA ASN A 31 -2.48 9.42 -5.67
C ASN A 31 -1.82 8.76 -6.90
N TRP A 32 -0.64 8.18 -6.75
CA TRP A 32 -0.03 7.38 -7.83
C TRP A 32 -0.84 6.15 -8.20
N LEU A 33 -1.38 5.47 -7.19
CA LEU A 33 -2.23 4.32 -7.39
C LEU A 33 -3.48 4.70 -8.21
N PHE A 34 -4.09 5.86 -7.92
CA PHE A 34 -5.22 6.39 -8.70
C PHE A 34 -4.81 6.95 -10.06
N GLY A 35 -3.56 7.37 -10.20
CA GLY A 35 -2.91 7.68 -11.48
C GLY A 35 -2.40 6.45 -12.25
N PHE A 36 -2.73 5.23 -11.80
CA PHE A 36 -2.33 3.95 -12.39
C PHE A 36 -0.82 3.67 -12.43
N ASN A 37 0.00 4.37 -11.63
CA ASN A 37 1.41 4.05 -11.43
C ASN A 37 1.60 3.22 -10.16
N HIS A 38 1.46 1.90 -10.30
CA HIS A 38 1.53 0.96 -9.19
C HIS A 38 2.94 0.81 -8.61
N GLU A 39 3.99 0.92 -9.45
CA GLU A 39 5.38 0.78 -9.00
C GLU A 39 5.79 1.93 -8.08
N GLU A 40 5.53 3.17 -8.51
CA GLU A 40 5.84 4.35 -7.70
C GLU A 40 4.93 4.43 -6.46
N ALA A 41 3.68 3.98 -6.57
CA ALA A 41 2.80 3.83 -5.40
C ALA A 41 3.43 2.90 -4.33
N ALA A 42 3.96 1.74 -4.74
CA ALA A 42 4.63 0.81 -3.85
C ALA A 42 5.89 1.43 -3.20
N VAL A 43 6.66 2.24 -3.93
CA VAL A 43 7.81 3.00 -3.38
C VAL A 43 7.34 3.99 -2.32
N CYS A 44 6.29 4.76 -2.60
CA CYS A 44 5.71 5.70 -1.65
C CYS A 44 5.22 5.01 -0.37
N PHE A 45 4.53 3.88 -0.49
CA PHE A 45 4.08 3.12 0.68
C PHE A 45 5.26 2.56 1.49
N LYS A 46 6.35 2.13 0.85
CA LYS A 46 7.58 1.73 1.55
C LYS A 46 8.22 2.90 2.32
N ASN A 47 8.21 4.11 1.75
CA ASN A 47 8.66 5.31 2.47
C ASN A 47 7.73 5.66 3.65
N ALA A 48 6.42 5.45 3.50
CA ALA A 48 5.47 5.61 4.59
C ALA A 48 5.74 4.60 5.73
N ILE A 49 6.06 3.34 5.40
CA ILE A 49 6.48 2.31 6.38
C ILE A 49 7.80 2.71 7.06
N ALA A 50 8.77 3.25 6.34
CA ALA A 50 10.03 3.70 6.93
C ALA A 50 9.81 4.84 7.95
N ALA A 51 8.81 5.70 7.72
CA ALA A 51 8.44 6.79 8.60
C ALA A 51 7.56 6.37 9.79
N ASP A 52 6.74 5.33 9.62
CA ASP A 52 5.95 4.70 10.69
C ASP A 52 5.75 3.21 10.38
N PRO A 53 6.58 2.32 10.96
CA PRO A 53 6.44 0.87 10.77
C PRO A 53 5.13 0.30 11.33
N GLY A 54 4.46 1.05 12.21
CA GLY A 54 3.17 0.71 12.82
C GLY A 54 1.96 1.11 11.97
N CYS A 55 2.13 1.82 10.85
CA CYS A 55 1.02 2.23 10.00
C CYS A 55 0.45 1.03 9.20
N ALA A 56 -0.68 0.49 9.65
CA ALA A 56 -1.35 -0.64 8.99
C ALA A 56 -1.67 -0.36 7.51
N MET A 57 -2.09 0.86 7.21
CA MET A 57 -2.47 1.24 5.84
C MET A 57 -1.27 1.38 4.89
N ALA A 58 -0.07 1.69 5.40
CA ALA A 58 1.12 1.71 4.56
C ALA A 58 1.49 0.28 4.09
N HIS A 59 1.42 -0.71 5.00
CA HIS A 59 1.59 -2.13 4.64
C HIS A 59 0.49 -2.63 3.70
N TRP A 60 -0.77 -2.26 3.97
CA TRP A 60 -1.90 -2.53 3.06
C TRP A 60 -1.65 -1.96 1.66
N GLY A 61 -1.12 -0.73 1.58
CA GLY A 61 -0.84 -0.03 0.34
C GLY A 61 0.17 -0.77 -0.53
N VAL A 62 1.24 -1.33 0.07
CA VAL A 62 2.21 -2.16 -0.65
C VAL A 62 1.51 -3.37 -1.29
N ALA A 63 0.72 -4.12 -0.51
CA ALA A 63 0.00 -5.28 -1.04
C ALA A 63 -1.01 -4.91 -2.13
N TYR A 64 -1.70 -3.79 -1.97
CA TYR A 64 -2.67 -3.31 -2.96
C TYR A 64 -1.99 -2.91 -4.27
N ALA A 65 -0.84 -2.25 -4.19
CA ALA A 65 -0.10 -1.75 -5.35
C ALA A 65 0.49 -2.89 -6.21
N ILE A 66 1.09 -3.91 -5.59
CA ILE A 66 1.80 -5.00 -6.30
C ILE A 66 0.87 -6.12 -6.81
N GLY A 67 -0.37 -6.15 -6.33
CA GLY A 67 -1.35 -7.13 -6.76
C GLY A 67 -1.80 -6.95 -8.22
N PRO A 68 -2.62 -7.89 -8.74
CA PRO A 68 -3.24 -7.71 -10.03
C PRO A 68 -4.09 -6.44 -10.03
N ASN A 69 -4.22 -5.81 -11.18
CA ASN A 69 -5.09 -4.65 -11.36
C ASN A 69 -5.89 -4.80 -12.64
N TYR A 70 -6.73 -3.82 -12.96
CA TYR A 70 -7.59 -3.87 -14.14
C TYR A 70 -6.79 -4.08 -15.44
N ASN A 71 -5.60 -3.49 -15.54
CA ASN A 71 -4.72 -3.57 -16.72
C ASN A 71 -3.85 -4.84 -16.70
N LYS A 72 -3.44 -5.31 -15.51
CA LYS A 72 -2.62 -6.51 -15.31
C LYS A 72 -3.34 -7.52 -14.43
N SER A 73 -4.27 -8.28 -15.02
CA SER A 73 -4.93 -9.42 -14.36
C SER A 73 -3.95 -10.58 -14.14
N TRP A 74 -4.29 -11.54 -13.28
CA TRP A 74 -3.45 -12.72 -12.98
C TRP A 74 -2.92 -13.46 -14.20
N LYS A 75 -3.71 -13.60 -15.26
CA LYS A 75 -3.30 -14.25 -16.53
C LYS A 75 -2.18 -13.54 -17.29
N HIS A 76 -1.84 -12.31 -16.91
CA HIS A 76 -0.77 -11.50 -17.50
C HIS A 76 0.49 -11.47 -16.62
N PHE A 77 0.51 -12.24 -15.52
CA PHE A 77 1.73 -12.47 -14.76
C PHE A 77 2.40 -13.73 -15.30
N ASP A 78 3.70 -13.65 -15.52
CA ASP A 78 4.49 -14.80 -15.94
C ASP A 78 4.65 -15.79 -14.77
N GLU A 79 4.93 -17.06 -15.07
CA GLU A 79 5.03 -18.14 -14.08
C GLU A 79 6.06 -17.85 -12.97
N ALA A 80 7.11 -17.08 -13.27
CA ALA A 80 8.11 -16.67 -12.30
C ALA A 80 7.71 -15.45 -11.47
N GLU A 81 6.86 -14.56 -12.00
CA GLU A 81 6.49 -13.30 -11.35
C GLU A 81 5.38 -13.52 -10.31
N MET A 82 4.41 -14.38 -10.62
CA MET A 82 3.24 -14.60 -9.77
C MET A 82 3.59 -15.09 -8.35
N PRO A 83 4.47 -16.10 -8.15
CA PRO A 83 4.80 -16.58 -6.81
C PRO A 83 5.48 -15.51 -5.95
N GLU A 84 6.37 -14.72 -6.55
CA GLU A 84 7.08 -13.65 -5.85
C GLU A 84 6.12 -12.53 -5.43
N MET A 85 5.24 -12.08 -6.34
CA MET A 85 4.23 -11.08 -6.03
C MET A 85 3.26 -11.54 -4.94
N LEU A 86 2.81 -12.79 -4.99
CA LEU A 86 1.97 -13.39 -3.94
C LEU A 86 2.70 -13.42 -2.59
N SER A 87 3.97 -13.83 -2.59
CA SER A 87 4.80 -13.86 -1.38
C SER A 87 4.91 -12.47 -0.75
N GLN A 88 5.25 -11.45 -1.55
CA GLN A 88 5.38 -10.07 -1.08
C GLN A 88 4.04 -9.50 -0.58
N ALA A 89 2.93 -9.73 -1.31
CA ALA A 89 1.62 -9.21 -0.92
C ALA A 89 1.14 -9.84 0.39
N ARG A 90 1.31 -11.16 0.54
CA ARG A 90 0.97 -11.88 1.77
C ARG A 90 1.81 -11.41 2.95
N ALA A 91 3.13 -11.24 2.75
CA ALA A 91 4.01 -10.74 3.80
C ALA A 91 3.60 -9.34 4.27
N ALA A 92 3.30 -8.42 3.34
CA ALA A 92 2.80 -7.09 3.67
C ALA A 92 1.46 -7.15 4.41
N LEU A 93 0.53 -8.02 4.01
CA LEU A 93 -0.76 -8.18 4.68
C LEU A 93 -0.66 -8.77 6.08
N VAL A 94 0.30 -9.66 6.33
CA VAL A 94 0.60 -10.15 7.69
C VAL A 94 1.02 -8.99 8.60
N LEU A 95 1.90 -8.10 8.11
CA LEU A 95 2.31 -6.91 8.85
C LEU A 95 1.15 -5.93 9.04
N ALA A 96 0.35 -5.70 8.00
CA ALA A 96 -0.84 -4.85 8.09
C ALA A 96 -1.82 -5.35 9.15
N ARG A 97 -2.11 -6.66 9.22
CA ARG A 97 -2.97 -7.24 10.26
C ARG A 97 -2.37 -7.09 11.65
N LYS A 98 -1.06 -7.31 11.80
CA LYS A 98 -0.36 -7.18 13.08
C LYS A 98 -0.47 -5.77 13.65
N THR A 99 -0.43 -4.75 12.79
CA THR A 99 -0.48 -3.35 13.21
C THR A 99 -1.89 -2.75 13.20
N ALA A 100 -2.88 -3.43 12.64
CA ALA A 100 -4.26 -2.94 12.53
C ALA A 100 -5.04 -2.86 13.86
N ALA A 101 -4.54 -3.46 14.96
CA ALA A 101 -5.25 -3.45 16.25
C ALA A 101 -5.55 -2.04 16.80
N HIS A 102 -4.70 -1.07 16.47
CA HIS A 102 -4.87 0.34 16.85
C HIS A 102 -5.48 1.20 15.74
N ALA A 103 -5.70 0.63 14.56
CA ALA A 103 -6.22 1.33 13.40
C ALA A 103 -7.74 1.56 13.53
N SER A 104 -8.27 2.52 12.78
CA SER A 104 -9.71 2.76 12.70
C SER A 104 -10.47 1.52 12.19
N GLY A 105 -11.76 1.40 12.52
CA GLY A 105 -12.58 0.25 12.09
C GLY A 105 -12.63 0.07 10.56
N VAL A 106 -12.59 1.16 9.80
CA VAL A 106 -12.54 1.12 8.32
C VAL A 106 -11.20 0.57 7.83
N GLU A 107 -10.10 0.95 8.45
CA GLU A 107 -8.76 0.44 8.09
C GLU A 107 -8.65 -1.05 8.39
N GLN A 108 -9.12 -1.49 9.56
CA GLN A 108 -9.19 -2.91 9.91
C GLN A 108 -10.01 -3.70 8.88
N ALA A 109 -11.19 -3.19 8.48
CA ALA A 109 -12.04 -3.83 7.49
C ALA A 109 -11.37 -3.92 6.11
N LEU A 110 -10.62 -2.90 5.69
CA LEU A 110 -9.89 -2.92 4.42
C LEU A 110 -8.71 -3.89 4.42
N VAL A 111 -7.99 -3.99 5.54
CA VAL A 111 -6.93 -4.99 5.73
C VAL A 111 -7.49 -6.40 5.65
N ALA A 112 -8.64 -6.65 6.31
CA ALA A 112 -9.34 -7.92 6.23
C ALA A 112 -9.81 -8.22 4.80
N ALA A 113 -10.46 -7.26 4.12
CA ALA A 113 -10.96 -7.45 2.77
C ALA A 113 -9.84 -7.72 1.74
N LEU A 114 -8.74 -6.95 1.79
CA LEU A 114 -7.63 -7.16 0.86
C LEU A 114 -6.91 -8.50 1.13
N SER A 115 -6.93 -8.96 2.38
CA SER A 115 -6.38 -10.26 2.73
C SER A 115 -7.07 -11.44 2.03
N GLU A 116 -8.39 -11.36 1.86
CA GLU A 116 -9.17 -12.39 1.15
C GLU A 116 -8.78 -12.49 -0.34
N ARG A 117 -8.22 -11.40 -0.90
CA ARG A 117 -7.80 -11.34 -2.30
C ARG A 117 -6.57 -12.21 -2.59
N PHE A 118 -5.74 -12.48 -1.58
CA PHE A 118 -4.46 -13.16 -1.74
C PHE A 118 -4.39 -14.46 -0.91
N GLN A 119 -5.53 -15.12 -0.70
CA GLN A 119 -5.62 -16.44 -0.05
C GLN A 119 -4.82 -17.50 -0.79
#